data_AF-A0A9D1U9Z7-F1
#
_entry.id   AF-A0A9D1U9Z7-F1
#
_cell.length_a   1.000
_cell.length_b   1.000
_cell.length_c   1.000
_cell.angle_alpha   90.00
_cell.angle_beta   90.00
_cell.angle_gamma   90.00
#
_symmetry.space_group_name_H-M   'P 1'
#
loop_
_entity.id
_entity.type
_entity.pdbx_description
1 polymer ?
#
loop_
_entity_poly.entity_id
_entity_poly.type
_entity_poly.pdbx_seq_one_letter_code
_entity_poly.pdbx_strand_id
1 'polypeptide(L)'
;MYTRQELEEIDRRYFEVIIADEYDVILMSRNTRHVCYLRNVELPDGEVTVILHKHQVSDPYHAHGRSRTMKQAIRDIKKHDLFQMNGRKPVYRG
;
A
#
# COMPACT_ATOMS: atom_id res chain seq x y z
N MET A 1 0.47 -7.55 14.11
CA MET A 1 1.44 -8.28 13.28
C MET A 1 0.72 -8.95 12.12
N TYR A 2 1.29 -8.90 10.92
CA TYR A 2 0.83 -9.68 9.78
C TYR A 2 1.18 -11.16 9.95
N THR A 3 0.20 -12.02 9.68
CA THR A 3 0.42 -13.46 9.70
C THR A 3 1.20 -13.91 8.47
N ARG A 4 1.90 -15.03 8.58
CA ARG A 4 2.56 -15.67 7.42
C ARG A 4 1.59 -15.92 6.27
N GLN A 5 0.36 -16.33 6.58
CA GLN A 5 -0.67 -16.55 5.56
C GLN A 5 -1.00 -15.25 4.80
N GLU A 6 -1.18 -14.12 5.50
CA GLU A 6 -1.43 -12.83 4.84
C GLU A 6 -0.27 -12.39 3.94
N LEU A 7 0.98 -12.65 4.36
CA LEU A 7 2.17 -12.36 3.56
C LEU A 7 2.26 -13.25 2.30
N GLU A 8 1.90 -14.53 2.43
CA GLU A 8 1.86 -15.49 1.32
C GLU A 8 0.72 -15.20 0.32
N GLU A 9 -0.38 -14.59 0.78
CA GLU A 9 -1.51 -14.16 -0.05
C GLU A 9 -1.22 -12.89 -0.90
N ILE A 10 -0.07 -12.24 -0.75
CA ILE A 10 0.31 -11.10 -1.59
C ILE A 10 0.40 -11.53 -3.06
N ASP A 11 -0.41 -10.90 -3.90
CA ASP A 11 -0.41 -11.12 -5.33
C ASP A 11 0.86 -10.56 -6.00
N ARG A 12 1.89 -11.41 -6.11
CA ARG A 12 3.19 -11.10 -6.73
C ARG A 12 3.13 -10.84 -8.25
N ARG A 13 2.00 -11.14 -8.90
CA ARG A 13 1.76 -10.76 -10.31
C ARG A 13 1.31 -9.31 -10.41
N TYR A 14 0.62 -8.80 -9.40
CA TYR A 14 0.19 -7.41 -9.33
C TYR A 14 1.28 -6.50 -8.72
N PHE A 15 1.96 -6.98 -7.68
CA PHE A 15 2.96 -6.23 -6.94
C PHE A 15 4.36 -6.81 -7.14
N GLU A 16 5.33 -5.92 -7.24
CA GLU A 16 6.71 -6.20 -6.91
C GLU A 16 6.86 -6.04 -5.40
N VAL A 17 7.28 -7.12 -4.71
CA VAL A 17 7.47 -7.14 -3.26
C VAL A 17 8.90 -6.72 -2.95
N ILE A 18 9.07 -5.61 -2.24
CA ILE A 18 10.38 -5.07 -1.85
C ILE A 18 10.74 -5.55 -0.44
N ILE A 19 9.80 -5.39 0.49
CA ILE A 19 9.89 -5.91 1.87
C ILE A 19 8.56 -6.60 2.18
N ALA A 20 8.63 -7.75 2.86
CA ALA A 20 7.47 -8.42 3.42
C ALA A 20 7.89 -9.14 4.70
N ASP A 21 7.69 -8.47 5.82
CA ASP A 21 7.82 -9.04 7.16
C ASP A 21 6.53 -8.80 7.96
N GLU A 22 6.58 -9.22 9.22
CA GLU A 22 5.43 -9.29 10.11
C GLU A 22 4.92 -7.91 10.58
N TYR A 23 5.68 -6.84 10.38
CA TYR A 23 5.28 -5.47 10.73
C TYR A 23 5.26 -4.53 9.53
N ASP A 24 6.16 -4.75 8.58
CA ASP A 24 6.44 -3.87 7.47
C ASP A 24 6.34 -4.62 6.13
N VAL A 25 5.47 -4.11 5.27
CA VAL A 25 5.31 -4.59 3.90
C VAL A 25 5.45 -3.42 2.93
N ILE A 26 6.46 -3.47 2.06
CA ILE A 26 6.68 -2.47 1.01
C ILE A 26 6.42 -3.12 -0.34
N LEU A 27 5.43 -2.58 -1.05
CA LEU A 27 4.99 -3.06 -2.35
C LEU A 27 5.15 -1.96 -3.38
N MET A 28 5.59 -2.33 -4.58
CA MET A 28 5.48 -1.47 -5.74
C MET A 28 4.45 -2.04 -6.70
N SER A 29 3.46 -1.23 -7.07
CA SER A 29 2.48 -1.63 -8.08
C SER A 29 3.17 -1.81 -9.42
N ARG A 30 2.97 -2.95 -10.08
CA ARG A 30 3.48 -3.17 -11.44
C ARG A 30 2.72 -2.34 -12.48
N ASN A 31 1.52 -1.86 -12.14
CA ASN A 31 0.67 -1.12 -13.06
C ASN A 31 0.95 0.39 -13.06
N THR A 32 1.20 0.97 -11.88
CA THR A 32 1.40 2.43 -11.72
C THR A 32 2.82 2.80 -11.33
N ARG A 33 3.65 1.82 -10.93
CA ARG A 33 5.00 2.02 -10.33
C ARG A 33 5.01 2.82 -9.03
N HIS A 34 3.84 3.08 -8.47
CA HIS A 34 3.72 3.68 -7.14
C HIS A 34 4.23 2.73 -6.07
N VAL A 35 4.77 3.29 -5.00
CA VAL A 35 5.28 2.54 -3.85
C VAL A 35 4.35 2.75 -2.66
N CYS A 36 3.86 1.63 -2.12
CA CYS A 36 3.02 1.57 -0.94
C CYS A 36 3.82 0.95 0.20
N TYR A 37 3.74 1.56 1.36
CA TYR A 37 4.31 1.05 2.59
C TYR A 37 3.18 0.81 3.60
N LEU A 38 2.94 -0.46 3.90
CA LEU A 38 1.99 -0.94 4.89
C LEU A 38 2.74 -1.25 6.18
N ARG A 39 2.46 -0.47 7.23
CA ARG A 39 2.99 -0.71 8.58
C ARG A 39 1.89 -1.16 9.51
N ASN A 40 2.00 -2.35 10.07
CA ASN A 40 1.16 -2.79 11.18
C ASN A 40 1.62 -2.07 12.46
N VAL A 41 0.69 -1.41 13.12
CA VAL A 41 0.93 -0.68 14.38
C VAL A 41 -0.05 -1.23 15.40
N GLU A 42 0.47 -1.64 16.55
CA GLU A 42 -0.34 -2.02 17.70
C GLU A 42 -0.74 -0.76 18.48
N LEU A 43 -2.05 -0.56 18.65
CA LEU A 43 -2.61 0.50 19.47
C LEU A 43 -3.41 -0.09 20.64
N PRO A 44 -3.72 0.69 21.69
CA PRO A 44 -4.50 0.20 22.83
C PRO A 44 -5.88 -0.37 22.47
N ASP A 45 -6.48 0.07 21.36
CA ASP A 45 -7.79 -0.36 20.86
C ASP A 45 -7.70 -1.42 19.74
N GLY A 46 -6.49 -1.90 19.44
CA GLY A 46 -6.23 -2.97 18.48
C GLY A 46 -5.21 -2.60 17.42
N GLU A 47 -4.91 -3.56 16.56
CA GLU A 47 -3.95 -3.36 15.49
C GLU A 47 -4.53 -2.63 14.29
N VAL A 48 -3.71 -1.81 13.66
CA VAL A 48 -4.06 -1.08 12.45
C VAL A 48 -2.92 -1.11 11.45
N THR A 49 -3.26 -1.28 10.18
CA THR A 49 -2.34 -1.06 9.07
C THR A 49 -2.38 0.42 8.68
N VAL A 50 -1.28 1.13 8.91
CA VAL A 50 -1.03 2.47 8.36
C VAL A 50 -0.51 2.32 6.93
N ILE A 51 -1.12 3.04 6.01
CA ILE A 51 -0.79 3.02 4.57
C ILE A 51 -0.09 4.33 4.22
N LEU A 52 1.19 4.25 3.94
CA LEU A 52 1.97 5.32 3.34
C LEU A 52 2.15 5.05 1.85
N HIS A 53 2.26 6.11 1.07
CA HIS A 53 2.28 6.02 -0.39
C HIS A 53 3.19 7.09 -0.99
N LYS A 54 3.78 6.79 -2.14
CA LYS A 54 4.48 7.76 -2.99
C LYS A 54 4.33 7.40 -4.47
N HIS A 55 4.22 8.41 -5.31
CA HIS A 55 3.96 8.24 -6.75
C HIS A 55 5.23 7.84 -7.50
N GLN A 56 6.38 8.39 -7.10
CA GLN A 56 7.70 8.03 -7.62
C GLN A 56 8.63 7.56 -6.50
N VAL A 57 9.69 6.82 -6.87
CA VAL A 57 10.67 6.32 -5.88
C VAL A 57 11.39 7.45 -5.14
N SER A 58 11.65 8.57 -5.82
CA SER A 58 12.30 9.76 -5.26
C SER A 58 11.39 10.61 -4.36
N ASP A 59 10.08 10.41 -4.44
CA ASP A 59 9.13 11.24 -3.69
C ASP A 59 9.15 10.90 -2.20
N PRO A 60 8.84 11.88 -1.32
CA PRO A 60 8.56 11.58 0.08
C PRO A 60 7.26 10.76 0.20
N TYR A 61 7.22 9.88 1.20
CA TYR A 61 5.98 9.20 1.56
C TYR A 61 4.94 10.20 2.10
N HIS A 62 3.69 10.03 1.68
CA HIS A 62 2.53 10.71 2.26
C HIS A 62 1.53 9.69 2.78
N ALA A 63 0.73 10.10 3.77
CA ALA A 63 -0.35 9.28 4.28
C ALA A 63 -1.40 9.04 3.19
N HIS A 64 -1.70 7.77 2.94
CA HIS A 64 -2.79 7.36 2.05
C HIS A 64 -4.04 7.04 2.86
N GLY A 65 -3.88 6.34 3.99
CA GLY A 65 -5.00 5.95 4.83
C GLY A 65 -4.63 4.93 5.91
N ARG A 66 -5.65 4.34 6.52
CA ARG A 66 -5.52 3.29 7.53
C ARG A 66 -6.52 2.17 7.24
N SER A 67 -6.20 0.96 7.64
CA SER A 67 -7.04 -0.22 7.48
C SER A 67 -6.93 -1.12 8.71
N ARG A 68 -7.98 -1.92 8.96
CA ARG A 68 -7.97 -2.91 10.05
C ARG A 68 -7.28 -4.22 9.67
N THR A 69 -7.10 -4.49 8.38
CA THR A 69 -6.49 -5.72 7.89
C THR A 69 -5.62 -5.45 6.66
N MET A 70 -4.63 -6.32 6.42
CA MET A 70 -3.76 -6.23 5.25
C MET A 70 -4.56 -6.40 3.94
N LYS A 71 -5.53 -7.32 3.94
CA LYS A 71 -6.41 -7.57 2.79
C LYS A 71 -7.21 -6.33 2.38
N GLN A 72 -7.72 -5.58 3.36
CA GLN A 72 -8.39 -4.30 3.10
C GLN A 72 -7.42 -3.29 2.50
N ALA A 73 -6.22 -3.15 3.08
CA ALA A 73 -5.21 -2.21 2.61
C ALA A 73 -4.80 -2.50 1.15
N ILE A 74 -4.55 -3.77 0.81
CA ILE A 74 -4.22 -4.21 -0.55
C ILE A 74 -5.37 -3.89 -1.51
N ARG A 75 -6.62 -4.13 -1.12
CA ARG A 75 -7.79 -3.80 -1.94
C ARG A 75 -7.87 -2.31 -2.24
N ASP A 76 -7.62 -1.46 -1.24
CA ASP A 76 -7.69 -0.01 -1.41
C ASP A 76 -6.55 0.52 -2.27
N ILE A 77 -5.35 -0.06 -2.18
CA ILE A 77 -4.25 0.19 -3.12
C ILE A 77 -4.67 -0.16 -4.56
N LYS A 78 -5.24 -1.35 -4.80
CA LYS A 78 -5.68 -1.75 -6.15
C LYS A 78 -6.76 -0.82 -6.71
N LYS A 79 -7.68 -0.34 -5.87
CA LYS A 79 -8.68 0.67 -6.25
C LYS A 79 -8.03 2.01 -6.60
N HIS A 80 -7.06 2.45 -5.81
CA HIS A 80 -6.30 3.66 -6.09
C HIS A 80 -5.58 3.55 -7.43
N ASP A 81 -4.89 2.44 -7.69
CA ASP A 81 -4.22 2.20 -8.97
C ASP A 81 -5.19 2.23 -10.15
N LEU A 82 -6.36 1.58 -10.01
CA LEU A 82 -7.41 1.62 -11.02
C LEU A 82 -7.87 3.05 -11.32
N PHE A 83 -8.03 3.89 -10.29
CA PHE A 83 -8.34 5.30 -10.46
C PHE A 83 -7.21 6.08 -11.15
N GLN A 84 -5.94 5.80 -10.83
CA GLN A 84 -4.80 6.44 -11.49
C GLN A 84 -4.72 6.08 -12.98
N MET A 85 -4.88 4.78 -13.30
CA MET A 85 -4.83 4.28 -14.68
C MET A 85 -5.98 4.79 -15.54
N ASN A 86 -7.18 4.93 -14.97
CA ASN A 86 -8.37 5.39 -15.70
C ASN A 86 -8.47 6.93 -15.82
N GLY A 87 -7.32 7.60 -15.90
CA GLY A 87 -7.24 9.01 -16.26
C GLY A 87 -7.56 9.95 -15.11
N ARG A 88 -6.93 9.75 -13.93
CA ARG A 88 -6.90 10.76 -12.87
C ARG A 88 -6.71 12.14 -13.50
N LYS A 89 -7.70 13.02 -13.35
CA LYS A 89 -7.64 14.38 -13.89
C LYS A 89 -6.35 15.04 -13.36
N PRO A 90 -5.55 15.70 -14.22
CA PRO A 90 -4.35 16.39 -13.76
C PRO A 90 -4.72 17.34 -12.63
N VAL A 91 -4.05 17.22 -11.48
CA VAL A 91 -4.09 18.28 -10.48
C VAL A 91 -3.19 19.37 -11.02
N TYR A 92 -3.76 20.39 -11.65
CA TYR A 92 -3.02 21.56 -12.08
C TYR A 92 -2.39 22.18 -10.83
N ARG A 93 -1.08 22.05 -10.68
CA ARG A 93 -0.30 22.83 -9.72
C ARG A 93 0.11 24.09 -10.47
N GLY A 94 -0.69 25.15 -10.28
CA GLY A 94 -0.33 26.50 -10.69
C GLY A 94 0.79 27.07 -9.85
#